data_AF-A0A1I7LSK7-F1
#
_entry.id   AF-A0A1I7LSK7-F1
#
_cell.length_a   1.000
_cell.length_b   1.000
_cell.length_c   1.000
_cell.angle_alpha   90.00
_cell.angle_beta   90.00
_cell.angle_gamma   90.00
#
_symmetry.space_group_name_H-M   'P 1'
#
loop_
_entity.id
_entity.type
_entity.pdbx_description
1 polymer ?
#
loop_
_entity_poly.entity_id
_entity_poly.type
_entity_poly.pdbx_seq_one_letter_code
_entity_poly.pdbx_strand_id
1 'polypeptide(L)' 'MANTMTENPRARVPSEIGELKRCMSCGECWPADPEFFAPAKACADGLSRRCLACVSERVWAFMPTAGG' A
#
# COMPACT_ATOMS: atom_id res chain seq x y z
N MET A 1 -32.15 -27.89 -18.12
CA MET A 1 -31.12 -28.17 -17.10
C MET A 1 -30.94 -26.90 -16.29
N ALA A 2 -31.52 -26.84 -15.08
CA ALA A 2 -31.50 -25.65 -14.25
C ALA A 2 -30.22 -25.64 -13.42
N ASN A 3 -29.28 -24.74 -13.73
CA ASN A 3 -28.07 -24.56 -12.93
C ASN A 3 -28.36 -23.51 -11.86
N THR A 4 -28.81 -23.95 -10.68
CA THR A 4 -28.87 -23.12 -9.47
C THR A 4 -27.44 -22.92 -8.94
N MET A 5 -26.81 -21.82 -9.34
CA MET A 5 -25.59 -21.34 -8.70
C MET A 5 -25.99 -20.75 -7.35
N THR A 6 -25.80 -21.50 -6.28
CA THR A 6 -25.96 -21.03 -4.91
C THR A 6 -24.80 -20.10 -4.57
N GLU A 7 -24.93 -18.83 -4.92
CA GLU A 7 -24.06 -17.78 -4.40
C GLU A 7 -24.34 -17.61 -2.89
N ASN A 8 -23.34 -17.91 -2.08
CA ASN A 8 -23.39 -17.87 -0.62
C ASN A 8 -23.14 -16.44 -0.13
N PRO A 9 -24.16 -15.69 0.35
CA PRO A 9 -24.01 -14.28 0.75
C PRO A 9 -23.31 -14.10 2.11
N ARG A 10 -22.82 -15.19 2.73
CA ARG A 10 -22.12 -15.15 4.03
C ARG A 10 -20.62 -15.32 3.89
N ALA A 11 -20.05 -15.02 2.72
CA ALA A 11 -18.64 -14.68 2.63
C ALA A 11 -18.41 -13.45 3.50
N ARG A 12 -18.13 -13.71 4.78
CA ARG A 12 -17.62 -12.76 5.76
C ARG A 12 -16.47 -12.07 5.06
N VAL A 13 -16.70 -10.87 4.53
CA VAL A 13 -15.63 -10.01 4.02
C VAL A 13 -14.80 -9.75 5.26
N PRO A 14 -13.65 -10.43 5.41
CA PRO A 14 -12.84 -10.13 6.55
C PRO A 14 -12.37 -8.70 6.27
N SER A 15 -12.65 -7.78 7.19
CA SER A 15 -11.99 -6.48 7.17
C SER A 15 -10.51 -6.77 7.48
N GLU A 16 -9.80 -7.34 6.51
CA GLU A 16 -8.36 -7.68 6.49
C GLU A 16 -7.50 -6.45 6.19
N ILE A 17 -8.15 -5.30 6.03
CA ILE A 17 -7.46 -4.02 6.00
C ILE A 17 -6.91 -3.83 7.42
N GLY A 18 -5.70 -4.32 7.64
CA GLY A 18 -4.94 -4.19 8.88
C GLY A 18 -4.71 -2.73 9.25
N GLU A 19 -3.80 -2.47 10.20
CA GLU A 19 -3.47 -1.10 10.61
C GLU A 19 -3.29 -0.17 9.40
N LEU A 20 -4.01 0.95 9.36
CA LEU A 20 -3.85 1.95 8.32
C LEU A 20 -2.74 2.92 8.74
N LYS A 21 -1.75 3.12 7.86
CA LYS A 21 -0.66 4.05 8.07
C LYS A 21 -0.84 5.27 7.18
N ARG A 22 -0.61 6.46 7.74
CA ARG A 22 -0.65 7.72 7.00
C ARG A 22 0.74 8.03 6.42
N CYS A 23 0.80 8.30 5.12
CA CYS A 23 2.01 8.75 4.46
C CYS A 23 2.32 10.21 4.86
N MET A 24 3.55 10.49 5.30
CA MET A 24 3.99 11.86 5.61
C MET A 24 4.26 12.73 4.38
N SER A 25 4.27 12.17 3.17
CA SER A 25 4.57 12.90 1.94
C SER A 25 3.29 13.36 1.22
N CYS A 26 2.39 12.43 0.89
CA CYS A 26 1.11 12.75 0.25
C CYS A 26 -0.02 12.99 1.26
N GLY A 27 0.12 12.54 2.51
CA GLY A 27 -0.90 12.71 3.54
C GLY A 27 -2.05 11.69 3.48
N GLU A 28 -2.06 10.78 2.50
CA GLU A 28 -3.06 9.71 2.41
C GLU A 28 -2.82 8.57 3.40
N CYS A 29 -3.93 7.97 3.82
CA CYS A 29 -3.95 6.77 4.65
C CYS A 29 -4.03 5.53 3.76
N TRP A 30 -3.01 4.71 3.83
CA TRP A 30 -2.92 3.44 3.11
C TRP A 30 -2.81 2.30 4.13
N PRO A 31 -3.16 1.06 3.78
CA PRO A 31 -2.88 -0.09 4.64
C PRO A 31 -1.39 -0.11 4.98
N ALA A 32 -1.03 -0.35 6.25
CA ALA A 32 0.34 -0.59 6.73
C ALA A 32 0.82 -1.96 6.25
N ASP A 33 0.64 -2.21 4.96
CA ASP A 33 0.99 -3.44 4.30
C ASP A 33 2.29 -3.20 3.50
N PRO A 34 3.21 -4.18 3.47
CA PRO A 34 4.39 -4.11 2.61
C PRO A 34 4.08 -3.91 1.12
N GLU A 35 2.85 -4.14 0.66
CA GLU A 35 2.37 -3.81 -0.69
C GLU A 35 2.17 -2.30 -0.94
N PHE A 36 1.92 -1.50 0.12
CA PHE A 36 1.70 -0.06 0.02
C PHE A 36 2.81 0.78 0.66
N PHE A 37 3.52 0.25 1.65
CA PHE A 37 4.66 0.91 2.30
C PHE A 37 5.91 0.08 2.14
N ALA A 38 7.00 0.72 1.69
CA ALA A 38 8.27 0.02 1.55
C ALA A 38 8.72 -0.50 2.93
N PRO A 39 9.12 -1.79 3.04
CA PRO A 39 9.64 -2.34 4.29
C PRO A 39 10.94 -1.63 4.64
N ALA A 40 10.98 -0.98 5.80
CA ALA A 40 12.10 -0.22 6.28
C ALA A 40 12.57 -0.80 7.62
N LYS A 41 13.62 -1.63 7.56
CA LYS A 41 14.29 -2.19 8.75
C LYS A 41 14.84 -1.12 9.70
N ALA A 42 14.99 0.12 9.22
CA ALA A 42 15.45 1.25 10.01
C ALA A 42 14.34 1.89 10.88
N CYS A 43 13.06 1.59 10.63
CA CYS A 43 11.94 2.10 11.42
C CYS A 43 11.50 1.04 12.44
N ALA A 44 11.10 1.48 13.64
CA ALA A 44 10.62 0.60 14.71
C ALA A 44 9.42 -0.28 14.29
N ASP A 45 8.64 0.21 13.33
CA ASP A 45 7.45 -0.42 12.76
C ASP A 45 7.75 -1.40 11.61
N GLY A 46 9.02 -1.46 11.17
CA GLY A 46 9.41 -2.24 9.99
C GLY A 46 8.92 -1.66 8.65
N LEU A 47 8.17 -0.56 8.64
CA LEU A 47 7.60 0.09 7.45
C LEU A 47 8.05 1.55 7.35
N SER A 48 8.21 2.02 6.12
CA SER A 48 8.59 3.41 5.84
C SER A 48 7.49 4.41 6.22
N ARG A 49 7.89 5.66 6.50
CA ARG A 49 6.96 6.78 6.78
C ARG A 49 6.26 7.33 5.53
N ARG A 50 6.61 6.80 4.36
CA ARG A 50 6.15 7.25 3.04
C ARG A 50 5.63 6.04 2.28
N CYS A 51 4.53 6.20 1.54
CA CYS A 51 4.01 5.13 0.70
C CYS A 51 4.98 4.79 -0.44
N LEU A 52 4.84 3.59 -1.01
CA LEU A 52 5.64 3.12 -2.14
C LEU A 52 5.56 4.05 -3.33
N ALA A 53 4.43 4.71 -3.58
CA ALA A 53 4.32 5.74 -4.62
C ALA A 53 5.32 6.88 -4.37
N CYS A 54 5.28 7.52 -3.20
CA CYS A 54 6.22 8.61 -2.87
C CYS A 54 7.68 8.13 -2.70
N VAL A 55 7.90 6.86 -2.34
CA VAL A 55 9.24 6.27 -2.33
C VAL A 55 9.73 6.07 -3.77
N SER A 56 8.91 5.50 -4.64
CA SER A 56 9.19 5.26 -6.06
C SER A 56 9.41 6.57 -6.81
N GLU A 57 8.59 7.59 -6.57
CA GLU A 57 8.77 8.95 -7.10
C GLU A 57 10.12 9.53 -6.69
N ARG A 58 10.60 9.27 -5.47
CA ARG A 58 11.91 9.74 -5.03
C ARG A 58 13.07 8.94 -5.65
N VAL A 59 12.86 7.68 -5.96
CA VAL A 59 13.83 6.84 -6.71
C VAL A 59 13.88 7.30 -8.18
N TRP A 60 12.75 7.68 -8.77
CA TRP A 60 12.68 8.26 -10.11
C TRP A 60 13.20 9.71 -10.18
N ALA A 61 13.02 10.51 -9.12
CA ALA A 61 13.62 11.83 -8.97
C ALA A 61 15.15 11.78 -8.73
N PHE A 62 15.73 10.58 -8.62
CA PHE A 62 17.16 10.34 -8.68
C PHE A 62 17.61 9.82 -10.06
N MET A 63 16.82 10.07 -11.11
CA MET A 63 17.41 10.32 -12.42
C MET A 63 17.68 11.82 -12.50
N PRO A 64 18.94 12.30 -12.49
CA PRO A 64 19.19 13.65 -12.95
C PRO A 64 18.65 13.70 -14.37
N THR A 65 17.66 14.56 -14.61
CA THR A 65 17.40 15.04 -15.96
C THR A 65 18.72 15.59 -16.49
N ALA A 66 19.42 14.80 -17.31
CA ALA A 66 20.35 15.31 -18.29
C ALA A 66 19.52 16.14 -19.26
N GLY A 67 19.41 17.43 -18.98
CA GLY A 67 18.58 18.37 -19.72
C GLY A 67 18.83 19.78 -19.21
N GLY A 68 19.93 20.37 -19.66
CA GLY A 68 20.37 21.73 -19.41
C GLY A 68 21.71 21.97 -20.06
#